data_AF-A0A349X4P2-F1
#
_entry.id   AF-A0A349X4P2-F1
#
_cell.length_a   1.000
_cell.length_b   1.000
_cell.length_c   1.000
_cell.angle_alpha   90.00
_cell.angle_beta   90.00
_cell.angle_gamma   90.00
#
_symmetry.space_group_name_H-M   'P 1'
#
loop_
_entity.id
_entity.type
_entity.pdbx_description
1 polymer ?
#
loop_
_entity_poly.entity_id
_entity_poly.type
_entity_poly.pdbx_seq_one_letter_code
_entity_poly.pdbx_strand_id
1 'polypeptide(L)'
;MRRVHRILGWLLCLPLLVWACTALVFLIKPGYSGAYHQLSVKTYALTAQDMQSVQYLPTSDNSWASLKLLRTKLGLHALKASTQSAYPRSTDDSEQNPPQLHWLYAPSTKTWVPTPAISAVQSRLLLEDAQTQWPERYGFDGAWLTDRQGVYRTATGVEMQLSWNSLSITQSGSDTQWINRLYRWHYLQWTGIDLVDRLLGIVGLGLLFAMTFVGFKLLRKP
;
A
#
# COMPACT_ATOMS: atom_id res chain seq x y z
N MET A 1 -5.74 34.49 -34.96
CA MET A 1 -5.88 33.01 -34.86
C MET A 1 -4.53 32.28 -34.91
N ARG A 2 -3.69 32.44 -35.95
CA ARG A 2 -2.36 31.77 -36.00
C ARG A 2 -1.42 32.12 -34.83
N ARG A 3 -1.31 33.40 -34.43
CA ARG A 3 -0.50 33.81 -33.27
C ARG A 3 -1.02 33.21 -31.95
N VAL A 4 -2.34 33.23 -31.74
CA VAL A 4 -2.99 32.65 -30.54
C VAL A 4 -2.73 31.14 -30.47
N HIS A 5 -2.92 30.42 -31.58
CA HIS A 5 -2.61 28.99 -31.67
C HIS A 5 -1.15 28.69 -31.33
N ARG A 6 -0.21 29.51 -31.81
CA ARG A 6 1.23 29.35 -31.50
C ARG A 6 1.53 29.55 -30.02
N ILE A 7 0.95 30.57 -29.38
CA ILE A 7 1.15 30.84 -27.95
C ILE A 7 0.56 29.70 -27.10
N LEU A 8 -0.69 29.30 -27.40
CA LEU A 8 -1.32 28.16 -26.74
C LEU A 8 -0.50 26.88 -26.91
N GLY A 9 0.01 26.65 -28.12
CA GLY A 9 0.89 25.52 -28.41
C GLY A 9 2.14 25.51 -27.55
N TRP A 10 2.88 26.62 -27.46
CA TRP A 10 4.07 26.69 -26.59
C TRP A 10 3.74 26.50 -25.11
N LEU A 11 2.65 27.10 -24.63
CA LEU A 11 2.22 27.00 -23.24
C LEU A 11 1.83 25.56 -22.88
N LEU A 12 1.18 24.83 -23.78
CA LEU A 12 0.76 23.44 -23.57
C LEU A 12 1.86 22.42 -23.89
N CYS A 13 2.87 22.77 -24.69
CA CYS A 13 3.91 21.82 -25.11
C CYS A 13 4.75 21.33 -23.93
N LEU A 14 5.19 22.23 -23.04
CA LEU A 14 5.97 21.85 -21.86
C LEU A 14 5.24 20.88 -20.92
N PRO A 15 4.02 21.16 -20.43
CA PRO A 15 3.29 20.20 -19.60
C PRO A 15 2.99 18.90 -20.33
N LEU A 16 2.70 18.94 -21.63
CA LEU A 16 2.46 17.74 -22.44
C LEU A 16 3.72 16.87 -22.58
N LEU A 17 4.90 17.48 -22.74
CA LEU A 17 6.18 16.78 -22.77
C LEU A 17 6.48 16.12 -21.42
N VAL A 18 6.28 16.84 -20.31
CA VAL A 18 6.44 16.26 -18.96
C VAL A 18 5.48 15.09 -18.75
N TRP A 19 4.22 15.26 -19.16
CA TRP A 19 3.22 14.19 -19.10
C TRP A 19 3.62 12.98 -19.96
N ALA A 20 4.10 13.19 -21.19
CA ALA A 20 4.52 12.11 -22.08
C ALA A 20 5.77 11.37 -21.56
N CYS A 21 6.76 12.10 -21.04
CA CYS A 21 7.95 11.50 -20.44
C CYS A 21 7.60 10.65 -19.22
N THR A 22 6.72 11.15 -18.33
CA THR A 22 6.26 10.36 -17.17
C THR A 22 5.41 9.17 -17.60
N ALA A 23 4.54 9.31 -18.61
CA ALA A 23 3.76 8.22 -19.19
C ALA A 23 4.67 7.09 -19.74
N LEU A 24 5.76 7.45 -20.41
CA LEU A 24 6.74 6.48 -20.91
C LEU A 24 7.36 5.66 -19.76
N VAL A 25 7.68 6.30 -18.64
CA VAL A 25 8.17 5.59 -17.45
C VAL A 25 7.12 4.63 -16.89
N PHE A 26 5.83 5.03 -16.85
CA PHE A 26 4.74 4.14 -16.42
C PHE A 26 4.45 2.99 -17.40
N LEU A 27 4.83 3.14 -18.67
CA LEU A 27 4.71 2.07 -19.66
C LEU A 27 5.83 1.04 -19.49
N ILE A 28 7.07 1.50 -19.29
CA ILE A 28 8.25 0.64 -19.13
C ILE A 28 8.30 0.01 -17.73
N LYS A 29 7.80 0.72 -16.70
CA LYS A 29 7.77 0.31 -15.28
C LYS A 29 9.13 -0.16 -14.73
N PRO A 30 10.23 0.61 -14.92
CA PRO A 30 11.54 0.20 -14.41
C PRO A 30 11.54 0.12 -12.88
N GLY A 31 11.86 -1.06 -12.33
CA GLY A 31 11.95 -1.27 -10.88
C GLY A 31 10.63 -1.36 -10.11
N TYR A 32 9.47 -1.34 -10.80
CA TYR A 32 8.15 -1.37 -10.15
C TYR A 32 7.88 -2.70 -9.45
N SER A 33 8.36 -3.80 -10.03
CA SER A 33 8.22 -5.12 -9.45
C SER A 33 8.80 -5.19 -8.04
N GLY A 34 9.94 -4.53 -7.80
CA GLY A 34 10.49 -4.34 -6.46
C GLY A 34 9.62 -3.43 -5.61
N ALA A 35 9.42 -2.19 -6.06
CA ALA A 35 8.78 -1.14 -5.28
C ALA A 35 7.40 -1.50 -4.72
N TYR A 36 6.63 -2.29 -5.48
CA TYR A 36 5.27 -2.71 -5.11
C TYR A 36 5.15 -4.20 -4.82
N HIS A 37 6.26 -4.93 -4.72
CA HIS A 37 6.19 -6.31 -4.26
C HIS A 37 5.57 -6.36 -2.88
N GLN A 38 4.50 -7.13 -2.76
CA GLN A 38 3.82 -7.32 -1.49
C GLN A 38 4.67 -8.26 -0.62
N LEU A 39 5.31 -7.72 0.42
CA LEU A 39 5.92 -8.57 1.43
C LEU A 39 4.82 -9.17 2.30
N SER A 40 4.81 -10.50 2.40
CA SER A 40 3.91 -11.21 3.30
C SER A 40 4.69 -11.74 4.49
N VAL A 41 4.01 -11.91 5.62
CA VAL A 41 4.58 -12.68 6.73
C VAL A 41 4.86 -14.08 6.22
N LYS A 42 6.09 -14.57 6.45
CA LYS A 42 6.48 -15.91 6.02
C LYS A 42 5.66 -16.96 6.75
N THR A 43 5.02 -17.83 5.98
CA THR A 43 4.19 -18.91 6.52
C THR A 43 4.87 -20.26 6.39
N TYR A 44 4.59 -21.14 7.34
CA TYR A 44 5.10 -22.51 7.39
C TYR A 44 3.94 -23.50 7.25
N ALA A 45 4.27 -24.74 6.86
CA ALA A 45 3.31 -25.82 6.80
C ALA A 45 2.66 -26.04 8.18
N LEU A 46 1.34 -26.23 8.18
CA LEU A 46 0.61 -26.64 9.38
C LEU A 46 1.06 -28.05 9.78
N THR A 47 1.31 -28.23 11.07
CA THR A 47 1.68 -29.53 11.65
C THR A 47 0.45 -30.28 12.14
N ALA A 48 0.59 -31.58 12.40
CA ALA A 48 -0.47 -32.37 13.04
C ALA A 48 -0.88 -31.80 14.41
N GLN A 49 0.08 -31.26 15.17
CA GLN A 49 -0.19 -30.59 16.45
C GLN A 49 -1.02 -29.31 16.27
N ASP A 50 -0.74 -28.52 15.22
CA ASP A 50 -1.52 -27.33 14.91
C ASP A 50 -2.98 -27.69 14.63
N MET A 51 -3.20 -28.75 13.85
CA MET A 51 -4.54 -29.24 13.50
C MET A 51 -5.32 -29.72 14.73
N GLN A 52 -4.65 -30.35 15.69
CA GLN A 52 -5.27 -30.74 16.97
C GLN A 52 -5.65 -29.54 17.82
N SER A 53 -4.85 -28.46 17.78
CA SER A 53 -5.10 -27.26 18.58
C SER A 53 -6.34 -26.46 18.15
N VAL A 54 -6.87 -26.69 16.94
CA VAL A 54 -8.08 -26.05 16.41
C VAL A 54 -9.32 -26.38 17.25
N GLN A 55 -9.33 -27.54 17.92
CA GLN A 55 -10.44 -27.98 18.76
C GLN A 55 -10.69 -27.07 19.98
N TYR A 56 -9.70 -26.26 20.36
CA TYR A 56 -9.78 -25.32 21.48
C TYR A 56 -10.19 -23.90 21.07
N LEU A 57 -10.51 -23.67 19.80
CA LEU A 57 -11.02 -22.38 19.37
C LEU A 57 -12.42 -22.15 19.94
N PRO A 58 -12.73 -20.94 20.44
CA PRO A 58 -14.06 -20.61 20.93
C PRO A 58 -15.04 -20.49 19.75
N THR A 59 -15.52 -21.61 19.22
CA THR A 59 -16.38 -21.69 18.04
C THR A 59 -17.87 -21.48 18.34
N SER A 60 -18.25 -21.27 19.61
CA SER A 60 -19.63 -21.09 20.05
C SER A 60 -20.23 -19.72 19.69
N ASP A 61 -19.47 -18.84 19.06
CA ASP A 61 -19.87 -17.50 18.66
C ASP A 61 -20.27 -17.48 17.17
N ASN A 62 -21.57 -17.40 16.90
CA ASN A 62 -22.14 -17.37 15.54
C ASN A 62 -21.80 -16.09 14.73
N SER A 63 -20.96 -15.18 15.26
CA SER A 63 -20.53 -13.96 14.57
C SER A 63 -19.35 -14.16 13.60
N TRP A 64 -18.92 -15.40 13.36
CA TRP A 64 -17.73 -15.73 12.56
C TRP A 64 -18.14 -16.00 11.11
N ALA A 65 -17.64 -15.21 10.17
CA ALA A 65 -17.86 -15.41 8.73
C ALA A 65 -16.86 -16.39 8.15
N SER A 66 -15.59 -16.26 8.55
CA SER A 66 -14.52 -17.12 8.12
C SER A 66 -13.40 -17.17 9.16
N LEU A 67 -12.67 -18.28 9.13
CA LEU A 67 -11.49 -18.52 9.95
C LEU A 67 -10.33 -18.87 9.02
N LYS A 68 -9.23 -18.14 9.14
CA LYS A 68 -7.98 -18.46 8.44
C LYS A 68 -6.92 -18.90 9.45
N LEU A 69 -6.41 -20.11 9.28
CA LEU A 69 -5.31 -20.66 10.06
C LEU A 69 -4.02 -20.53 9.28
N LEU A 70 -2.97 -20.06 9.93
CA LEU A 70 -1.63 -19.98 9.35
C LEU A 70 -0.57 -20.14 10.43
N ARG A 71 0.56 -20.76 10.09
CA ARG A 71 1.70 -20.90 11.00
C ARG A 71 2.79 -19.92 10.60
N THR A 72 3.34 -19.19 11.57
CA THR A 72 4.53 -18.34 11.40
C THR A 72 5.64 -18.81 12.34
N LYS A 73 6.76 -18.09 12.37
CA LYS A 73 7.84 -18.30 13.34
C LYS A 73 7.38 -18.13 14.81
N LEU A 74 6.31 -17.38 15.07
CA LEU A 74 5.76 -17.21 16.41
C LEU A 74 4.84 -18.35 16.84
N GLY A 75 4.43 -19.23 15.92
CA GLY A 75 3.50 -20.33 16.18
C GLY A 75 2.28 -20.28 15.27
N LEU A 76 1.20 -20.90 15.71
CA LEU A 76 -0.05 -20.96 14.97
C LEU A 76 -0.89 -19.71 15.22
N HIS A 77 -1.47 -19.18 14.17
CA HIS A 77 -2.32 -18.00 14.17
C HIS A 77 -3.70 -18.33 13.60
N ALA A 78 -4.73 -17.71 14.18
CA ALA A 78 -6.11 -17.82 13.76
C ALA A 78 -6.69 -16.42 13.55
N LEU A 79 -6.98 -16.08 12.29
CA LEU A 79 -7.59 -14.82 11.89
C LEU A 79 -9.09 -15.04 11.68
N LYS A 80 -9.92 -14.31 12.42
CA LYS A 80 -11.39 -14.32 12.31
C LYS A 80 -11.85 -13.13 11.48
N ALA A 81 -12.63 -13.38 10.44
CA ALA A 81 -13.51 -12.36 9.85
C ALA A 81 -14.89 -12.43 10.52
N SER A 82 -15.45 -11.28 10.90
CA SER A 82 -16.80 -11.23 11.47
C SER A 82 -17.87 -11.04 10.40
N THR A 83 -19.03 -11.69 10.56
CA THR A 83 -20.24 -11.44 9.76
C THR A 83 -20.93 -10.13 10.13
N GLN A 84 -20.66 -9.60 11.32
CA GLN A 84 -21.28 -8.41 11.85
C GLN A 84 -20.34 -7.22 11.63
N SER A 85 -20.74 -6.28 10.78
CA SER A 85 -20.04 -4.99 10.71
C SER A 85 -20.17 -4.34 12.08
N ALA A 86 -19.06 -4.22 12.81
CA ALA A 86 -19.05 -3.76 14.20
C ALA A 86 -19.39 -2.27 14.36
N TYR A 87 -19.67 -1.55 13.26
CA TYR A 87 -20.05 -0.15 13.26
C TYR A 87 -21.35 0.07 12.46
N PRO A 88 -22.28 0.93 12.94
CA PRO A 88 -23.33 1.45 12.08
C PRO A 88 -22.67 2.11 10.87
N ARG A 89 -23.21 1.80 9.68
CA ARG A 89 -22.78 2.35 8.39
C ARG A 89 -22.65 3.87 8.50
N SER A 90 -21.43 4.36 8.63
CA SER A 90 -21.12 5.75 8.38
C SER A 90 -21.49 6.05 6.93
N THR A 91 -22.22 7.13 6.70
CA THR A 91 -22.54 7.65 5.36
C THR A 91 -21.36 8.35 4.69
N ASP A 92 -20.19 8.40 5.35
CA ASP A 92 -18.93 8.83 4.75
C ASP A 92 -18.17 7.61 4.20
N ASP A 93 -17.82 7.65 2.90
CA ASP A 93 -17.17 6.61 2.10
C ASP A 93 -15.72 6.25 2.54
N SER A 94 -15.34 6.47 3.80
CA SER A 94 -14.07 6.00 4.36
C SER A 94 -14.26 4.64 5.05
N GLU A 95 -14.45 3.61 4.24
CA GLU A 95 -14.73 2.23 4.66
C GLU A 95 -13.56 1.64 5.48
N GLN A 96 -13.65 1.73 6.82
CA GLN A 96 -12.76 1.01 7.74
C GLN A 96 -13.35 -0.37 8.02
N ASN A 97 -12.68 -1.40 7.48
CA ASN A 97 -12.97 -2.81 7.74
C ASN A 97 -13.18 -3.08 9.25
N PRO A 98 -14.19 -3.87 9.63
CA PRO A 98 -14.43 -4.21 11.03
C PRO A 98 -13.18 -4.86 11.65
N PRO A 99 -12.91 -4.67 12.96
CA PRO A 99 -11.75 -5.23 13.60
C PRO A 99 -11.77 -6.77 13.50
N GLN A 100 -10.84 -7.31 12.71
CA GLN A 100 -10.60 -8.76 12.67
C GLN A 100 -9.93 -9.16 13.98
N LEU A 101 -10.59 -10.04 14.74
CA LEU A 101 -9.98 -10.62 15.95
C LEU A 101 -8.96 -11.66 15.51
N HIS A 102 -7.76 -11.56 16.08
CA HIS A 102 -6.65 -12.43 15.76
C HIS A 102 -6.20 -13.16 17.03
N TRP A 103 -6.05 -14.47 16.93
CA TRP A 103 -5.59 -15.34 18.01
C TRP A 103 -4.21 -15.93 17.69
N LEU A 104 -3.35 -16.00 18.71
CA LEU A 104 -2.04 -16.65 18.64
C LEU A 104 -2.02 -17.86 19.57
N TYR A 105 -1.45 -18.96 19.11
CA TYR A 105 -1.18 -20.14 19.94
C TYR A 105 0.09 -19.91 20.75
N ALA A 106 -0.03 -19.87 22.08
CA ALA A 106 1.09 -19.77 23.01
C ALA A 106 1.62 -21.18 23.33
N PRO A 107 2.81 -21.59 22.82
CA PRO A 107 3.28 -22.96 23.00
C PRO A 107 3.62 -23.30 24.45
N SER A 108 4.01 -22.29 25.25
CA SER A 108 4.37 -22.44 26.66
C SER A 108 3.16 -22.83 27.53
N THR A 109 2.01 -22.23 27.28
CA THR A 109 0.76 -22.49 28.02
C THR A 109 -0.17 -23.45 27.28
N LYS A 110 0.12 -23.79 26.02
CA LYS A 110 -0.73 -24.57 25.10
C LYS A 110 -2.14 -23.97 24.94
N THR A 111 -2.27 -22.65 25.04
CA THR A 111 -3.55 -21.95 24.95
C THR A 111 -3.56 -20.97 23.77
N TRP A 112 -4.74 -20.79 23.19
CA TRP A 112 -4.99 -19.68 22.26
C TRP A 112 -5.28 -18.41 23.05
N VAL A 113 -4.57 -17.33 22.73
CA VAL A 113 -4.73 -16.04 23.40
C VAL A 113 -5.23 -15.04 22.35
N PRO A 114 -6.30 -14.28 22.62
CA PRO A 114 -6.69 -13.18 21.73
C PRO A 114 -5.54 -12.19 21.73
N THR A 115 -5.20 -11.64 20.57
CA THR A 115 -3.99 -10.82 20.42
C THR A 115 -4.32 -9.33 20.41
N PRO A 116 -4.44 -8.66 21.59
CA PRO A 116 -4.35 -7.21 21.65
C PRO A 116 -3.12 -6.67 22.42
N ALA A 117 -2.11 -7.48 22.73
CA ALA A 117 -0.83 -6.98 23.26
C ALA A 117 0.26 -7.05 22.17
N ILE A 118 0.53 -5.91 21.54
CA ILE A 118 1.59 -5.75 20.52
C ILE A 118 2.95 -5.78 21.24
N SER A 119 3.67 -6.90 21.13
CA SER A 119 5.07 -6.95 21.56
C SER A 119 5.98 -6.52 20.40
N ALA A 120 6.72 -5.44 20.59
CA ALA A 120 7.71 -4.97 19.61
C ALA A 120 8.74 -6.06 19.24
N VAL A 121 9.02 -6.98 20.18
CA VAL A 121 9.90 -8.14 19.96
C VAL A 121 9.26 -9.13 18.98
N GLN A 122 7.98 -9.46 19.17
CA GLN A 122 7.27 -10.39 18.30
C GLN A 122 7.07 -9.83 16.88
N SER A 123 6.74 -8.54 16.77
CA SER A 123 6.66 -7.85 15.47
C SER A 123 7.99 -7.91 14.74
N ARG A 124 9.09 -7.60 15.45
CA ARG A 124 10.44 -7.69 14.89
C ARG A 124 10.77 -9.10 14.41
N LEU A 125 10.46 -10.15 15.18
CA LEU A 125 10.72 -11.53 14.78
C LEU A 125 9.99 -11.93 13.49
N LEU A 126 8.74 -11.47 13.30
CA LEU A 126 7.99 -11.72 12.07
C LEU A 126 8.56 -10.96 10.86
N LEU A 127 8.96 -9.70 11.07
CA LEU A 127 9.56 -8.88 10.01
C LEU A 127 10.95 -9.41 9.61
N GLU A 128 11.77 -9.80 10.59
CA GLU A 128 13.08 -10.44 10.37
C GLU A 128 12.96 -11.76 9.62
N ASP A 129 11.90 -12.53 9.87
CA ASP A 129 11.65 -13.77 9.14
C ASP A 129 11.11 -13.48 7.72
N ALA A 130 10.22 -12.50 7.59
CA ALA A 130 9.66 -12.11 6.30
C ALA A 130 10.73 -11.60 5.32
N GLN A 131 11.70 -10.81 5.78
CA GLN A 131 12.75 -10.23 4.92
C GLN A 131 13.66 -11.31 4.27
N THR A 132 13.75 -12.50 4.87
CA THR A 132 14.53 -13.62 4.32
C THR A 132 14.01 -14.08 2.96
N GLN A 133 12.77 -13.72 2.61
CA GLN A 133 12.18 -13.99 1.30
C GLN A 133 12.81 -13.15 0.18
N TRP A 134 13.40 -12.00 0.50
CA TRP A 134 14.07 -11.16 -0.50
C TRP A 134 15.27 -10.37 0.05
N PRO A 135 16.39 -11.06 0.30
CA PRO A 135 17.49 -10.44 1.00
C PRO A 135 18.21 -9.34 0.23
N GLU A 136 18.21 -9.39 -1.11
CA GLU A 136 18.76 -8.31 -1.95
C GLU A 136 18.05 -6.96 -1.73
N ARG A 137 16.74 -6.97 -1.43
CA ARG A 137 15.96 -5.75 -1.20
C ARG A 137 16.11 -5.23 0.22
N TYR A 138 16.11 -6.11 1.22
CA TYR A 138 16.03 -5.73 2.63
C TYR A 138 17.38 -5.74 3.36
N GLY A 139 18.37 -6.46 2.82
CA GLY A 139 19.66 -6.71 3.46
C GLY A 139 19.60 -7.86 4.48
N PHE A 140 20.78 -8.35 4.83
CA PHE A 140 21.00 -9.24 5.96
C PHE A 140 21.66 -8.39 7.05
N ASP A 141 21.06 -8.30 8.24
CA ASP A 141 21.58 -7.58 9.41
C ASP A 141 21.49 -6.04 9.33
N GLY A 142 20.38 -5.49 9.85
CA GLY A 142 20.15 -4.05 9.96
C GLY A 142 19.83 -3.63 11.39
N ALA A 143 20.44 -2.53 11.82
CA ALA A 143 20.04 -1.84 13.03
C ALA A 143 18.59 -1.35 12.86
N TRP A 144 17.66 -2.00 13.56
CA TRP A 144 16.26 -1.60 13.56
C TRP A 144 16.12 -0.29 14.32
N LEU A 145 15.95 0.80 13.60
CA LEU A 145 15.38 2.01 14.18
C LEU A 145 13.87 1.78 14.23
N THR A 146 13.38 1.47 15.43
CA THR A 146 11.94 1.48 15.71
C THR A 146 11.58 2.90 16.12
N ASP A 147 10.65 3.54 15.38
CA ASP A 147 10.02 4.75 15.87
C ASP A 147 9.00 4.41 16.98
N ARG A 148 8.47 5.42 17.69
CA ARG A 148 7.44 5.15 18.71
C ARG A 148 6.11 4.66 18.11
N GLN A 149 5.97 4.61 16.78
CA GLN A 149 4.76 4.26 16.03
C GLN A 149 4.79 2.85 15.42
N GLY A 150 5.83 2.05 15.68
CA GLY A 150 5.91 0.66 15.20
C GLY A 150 6.31 0.53 13.72
N VAL A 151 7.00 1.54 13.17
CA VAL A 151 7.68 1.45 11.88
C VAL A 151 9.08 0.93 12.08
N TYR A 152 9.47 -0.02 11.24
CA TYR A 152 10.74 -0.73 11.28
C TYR A 152 11.55 -0.42 10.03
N ARG A 153 12.80 0.02 10.18
CA ARG A 153 13.67 0.31 9.04
C ARG A 153 14.75 -0.76 8.86
N THR A 154 14.90 -1.26 7.63
CA THR A 154 15.92 -2.24 7.26
C THR A 154 17.30 -1.60 7.05
N ALA A 155 18.34 -2.44 6.87
CA ALA A 155 19.69 -1.98 6.54
C ALA A 155 19.75 -1.19 5.22
N THR A 156 18.94 -1.59 4.24
CA THR A 156 18.82 -0.90 2.94
C THR A 156 17.96 0.37 3.00
N GLY A 157 17.40 0.69 4.16
CA GLY A 157 16.60 1.88 4.39
C GLY A 157 15.13 1.74 4.02
N VAL A 158 14.64 0.53 3.74
CA VAL A 158 13.22 0.24 3.50
C VAL A 158 12.47 0.28 4.82
N GLU A 159 11.35 0.99 4.83
CA GLU A 159 10.44 1.05 5.97
C GLU A 159 9.40 -0.06 5.86
N MET A 160 9.11 -0.73 6.97
CA MET A 160 8.14 -1.80 7.08
C MET A 160 7.25 -1.60 8.29
N GLN A 161 5.98 -1.94 8.17
CA GLN A 161 5.03 -1.92 9.28
C GLN A 161 4.16 -3.17 9.25
N LEU A 162 4.05 -3.83 10.40
CA LEU A 162 3.21 -5.01 10.55
C LEU A 162 1.82 -4.60 11.02
N SER A 163 0.80 -4.95 10.26
CA SER A 163 -0.59 -4.93 10.73
C SER A 163 -0.92 -6.26 11.41
N TRP A 164 -1.07 -6.24 12.73
CA TRP A 164 -1.42 -7.43 13.50
C TRP A 164 -2.83 -7.95 13.19
N ASN A 165 -3.77 -7.07 12.83
CA ASN A 165 -5.16 -7.44 12.55
C ASN A 165 -5.28 -8.35 11.33
N SER A 166 -4.44 -8.11 10.31
CA SER A 166 -4.46 -8.82 9.03
C SER A 166 -3.24 -9.71 8.80
N LEU A 167 -2.24 -9.66 9.69
CA LEU A 167 -0.91 -10.24 9.47
C LEU A 167 -0.30 -9.86 8.12
N SER A 168 -0.49 -8.61 7.73
CA SER A 168 0.06 -8.05 6.50
C SER A 168 1.22 -7.11 6.82
N ILE A 169 2.19 -7.05 5.92
CA ILE A 169 3.30 -6.11 6.01
C ILE A 169 3.11 -5.05 4.93
N THR A 170 3.13 -3.79 5.33
CA THR A 170 3.29 -2.68 4.40
C THR A 170 4.77 -2.33 4.32
N GLN A 171 5.24 -1.94 3.13
CA GLN A 171 6.64 -1.56 2.93
C GLN A 171 6.77 -0.36 2.00
N SER A 172 7.80 0.46 2.23
CA SER A 172 8.09 1.65 1.43
C SER A 172 9.60 1.87 1.35
N GLY A 173 10.13 1.92 0.14
CA GLY A 173 11.55 2.18 -0.14
C GLY A 173 11.78 3.50 -0.88
N SER A 174 13.05 3.78 -1.19
CA SER A 174 13.44 4.91 -2.04
C SER A 174 12.84 4.85 -3.44
N ASP A 175 12.69 3.63 -3.97
CA ASP A 175 12.02 3.31 -5.23
C ASP A 175 10.53 3.70 -5.20
N THR A 176 9.78 3.27 -4.18
CA THR A 176 8.38 3.65 -3.96
C THR A 176 8.21 5.16 -3.87
N GLN A 177 9.10 5.85 -3.13
CA GLN A 177 9.07 7.30 -3.00
C GLN A 177 9.32 8.02 -4.34
N TRP A 178 10.26 7.53 -5.15
CA TRP A 178 10.51 8.08 -6.47
C TRP A 178 9.34 7.86 -7.43
N ILE A 179 8.74 6.68 -7.43
CA ILE A 179 7.55 6.40 -8.23
C ILE A 179 6.39 7.30 -7.79
N ASN A 180 6.17 7.49 -6.49
CA ASN A 180 5.14 8.39 -5.98
C ASN A 180 5.39 9.85 -6.44
N ARG A 181 6.64 10.29 -6.52
CA ARG A 181 6.97 11.62 -7.10
C ARG A 181 6.59 11.71 -8.57
N LEU A 182 6.92 10.70 -9.37
CA LEU A 182 6.52 10.65 -10.78
C LEU A 182 5.00 10.64 -10.94
N TYR A 183 4.30 9.90 -10.08
CA TYR A 183 2.85 9.86 -10.07
C TYR A 183 2.30 11.27 -9.84
N ARG A 184 2.78 11.97 -8.81
CA ARG A 184 2.37 13.36 -8.56
C ARG A 184 2.61 14.28 -9.76
N TRP A 185 3.78 14.19 -10.40
CA TRP A 185 4.07 14.98 -11.60
C TRP A 185 3.14 14.67 -12.77
N HIS A 186 2.81 13.39 -12.97
CA HIS A 186 1.93 12.95 -14.04
C HIS A 186 0.48 13.41 -13.86
N TYR A 187 -0.01 13.38 -12.62
CA TYR A 187 -1.37 13.83 -12.26
C TYR A 187 -1.47 15.33 -11.95
N LEU A 188 -0.49 16.13 -12.38
CA LEU A 188 -0.48 17.59 -12.19
C LEU A 188 -0.48 18.03 -10.71
N GLN A 189 -0.11 17.14 -9.79
CA GLN A 189 0.04 17.42 -8.35
C GLN A 189 1.41 18.05 -8.07
N TRP A 190 1.68 19.20 -8.68
CA TRP A 190 3.02 19.79 -8.72
C TRP A 190 3.33 20.60 -7.48
N THR A 191 2.32 21.28 -6.94
CA THR A 191 2.48 22.17 -5.77
C THR A 191 2.28 21.42 -4.46
N GLY A 192 1.54 20.30 -4.49
CA GLY A 192 1.13 19.56 -3.31
C GLY A 192 -0.05 20.22 -2.57
N ILE A 193 -0.62 21.28 -3.13
CA ILE A 193 -1.80 21.97 -2.62
C ILE A 193 -2.98 21.59 -3.51
N ASP A 194 -3.89 20.78 -2.99
CA ASP A 194 -5.00 20.19 -3.75
C ASP A 194 -5.79 21.23 -4.57
N LEU A 195 -6.12 22.37 -3.96
CA LEU A 195 -6.84 23.45 -4.63
C LEU A 195 -6.07 24.01 -5.83
N VAL A 196 -4.76 24.27 -5.67
CA VAL A 196 -3.93 24.88 -6.71
C VAL A 196 -3.73 23.90 -7.85
N ASP A 197 -3.43 22.64 -7.54
CA ASP A 197 -3.22 21.58 -8.52
C ASP A 197 -4.51 21.28 -9.30
N ARG A 198 -5.67 21.28 -8.63
CA ARG A 198 -6.98 21.12 -9.27
C ARG A 198 -7.34 22.28 -10.20
N LEU A 199 -7.09 23.52 -9.77
CA LEU A 199 -7.30 24.71 -10.61
C LEU A 199 -6.37 24.70 -11.83
N LEU A 200 -5.10 24.34 -11.64
CA LEU A 200 -4.13 24.19 -12.73
C LEU A 200 -4.61 23.15 -13.74
N GLY A 201 -5.14 22.01 -13.27
CA GLY A 201 -5.71 20.97 -14.12
C GLY A 201 -6.92 21.46 -14.93
N ILE A 202 -7.86 22.17 -14.31
CA ILE A 202 -9.04 22.74 -14.99
C ILE A 202 -8.63 23.75 -16.05
N VAL A 203 -7.71 24.67 -15.71
CA VAL A 203 -7.19 25.68 -16.65
C VAL A 203 -6.47 25.01 -17.81
N GLY A 204 -5.60 24.03 -17.53
CA GLY A 204 -4.89 23.25 -18.55
C GLY A 204 -5.84 22.54 -19.51
N LEU A 205 -6.90 21.92 -18.98
CA LEU A 205 -7.93 21.27 -19.80
C LEU A 205 -8.69 22.28 -20.68
N GLY A 206 -9.06 23.44 -20.13
CA GLY A 206 -9.69 24.52 -20.90
C GLY A 206 -8.80 25.02 -22.04
N LEU A 207 -7.50 25.18 -21.78
CA LEU A 207 -6.51 25.57 -22.79
C LEU A 207 -6.37 24.50 -23.88
N LEU A 208 -6.40 23.22 -23.52
CA LEU A 208 -6.38 22.10 -24.48
C LEU A 208 -7.60 22.15 -25.42
N PHE A 209 -8.80 22.35 -24.87
CA PHE A 209 -10.01 22.52 -25.69
C PHE A 209 -9.92 23.74 -26.61
N ALA A 210 -9.43 24.87 -26.10
CA ALA A 210 -9.25 26.08 -26.90
C ALA A 210 -8.24 25.86 -28.04
N MET A 211 -7.13 25.19 -27.77
CA MET A 211 -6.11 24.85 -28.76
C MET A 211 -6.68 23.98 -29.88
N THR A 212 -7.41 22.92 -29.52
CA THR A 212 -8.09 22.03 -30.48
C THR A 212 -9.10 22.79 -31.33
N PHE A 213 -9.93 23.64 -30.72
CA PHE A 213 -10.93 24.44 -31.44
C PHE A 213 -10.29 25.45 -32.41
N VAL A 214 -9.27 26.19 -31.96
CA VAL A 214 -8.56 27.15 -32.82
C VAL A 214 -7.83 26.43 -33.95
N GLY A 215 -7.21 25.27 -33.69
CA GLY A 215 -6.58 24.43 -34.70
C GLY A 215 -7.57 23.98 -35.78
N PHE A 216 -8.73 23.46 -35.36
CA PHE A 216 -9.80 23.08 -36.28
C PHE A 216 -10.32 24.24 -37.13
N LYS A 217 -10.52 25.42 -36.53
CA LYS A 217 -10.90 26.63 -37.28
C LYS A 217 -9.83 27.07 -38.28
N LEU A 218 -8.55 26.85 -38.00
CA LEU A 218 -7.47 27.15 -38.93
C LEU A 218 -7.46 26.18 -40.12
N LEU A 219 -7.78 24.89 -39.91
CA LEU A 219 -7.89 23.89 -40.99
C LEU A 219 -9.06 24.18 -41.94
N ARG A 220 -10.15 24.77 -41.43
CA ARG A 220 -11.35 25.11 -42.24
C ARG A 220 -11.23 26.40 -43.04
N LYS A 221 -10.20 27.23 -42.82
CA LYS A 221 -10.00 28.44 -43.61
C LYS A 221 -9.03 28.11 -44.76
N PRO A 222 -9.43 28.32 -46.03
CA PRO A 222 -8.52 28.14 -47.17
C PRO A 222 -7.30 29.08 -47.07
#